data_AF-A0A498BRP6-F1
#
_entry.id   AF-A0A498BRP6-F1
#
_cell.length_a   1.000
_cell.length_b   1.000
_cell.length_c   1.000
_cell.angle_alpha   90.00
_cell.angle_beta   90.00
_cell.angle_gamma   90.00
#
_symmetry.space_group_name_H-M   'P 1'
#
loop_
_entity.id
_entity.type
_entity.pdbx_description
1 polymer ?
#
loop_
_entity_poly.entity_id
_entity_poly.type
_entity_poly.pdbx_seq_one_letter_code
_entity_poly.pdbx_strand_id
1 'polypeptide(L)'
;MMTGVIMVLAGILRAGRLVSFVPTAVTTGFVTAVGVNIVLGQLSNFTGFDAQGPNRIVKTVDLLLHVPQWNLAAVIVGAITVLVILLLQPTPIASLGLVVAVVVGSGAAALLDL
;
A
#
# COMPACT_ATOMS: atom_id res chain seq x y z
N MET A 1 -16.64 1.97 13.59
CA MET A 1 -17.85 2.62 14.15
C MET A 1 -17.50 3.48 15.37
N MET A 2 -16.87 2.94 16.43
CA MET A 2 -16.48 3.72 17.61
C MET A 2 -15.56 4.91 17.31
N THR A 3 -14.56 4.72 16.45
CA THR A 3 -13.66 5.80 15.99
C THR A 3 -14.42 6.95 15.33
N GLY A 4 -15.45 6.66 14.52
CA GLY A 4 -16.28 7.69 13.88
C GLY A 4 -17.06 8.53 14.88
N VAL A 5 -17.70 7.88 15.86
CA VAL A 5 -18.43 8.57 16.93
C VAL A 5 -17.49 9.47 17.75
N ILE A 6 -16.31 8.97 18.12
CA ILE A 6 -15.30 9.73 18.87
C ILE A 6 -14.83 10.96 18.06
N MET A 7 -14.60 10.81 16.76
CA MET A 7 -14.20 11.94 15.90
C MET A 7 -15.29 13.01 15.80
N VAL A 8 -16.57 12.62 15.69
CA VAL A 8 -17.70 13.57 15.67
C VAL A 8 -17.80 14.32 17.00
N LEU A 9 -17.72 13.61 18.12
CA LEU A 9 -17.75 14.23 19.45
C LEU A 9 -16.56 15.19 19.66
N ALA A 10 -15.35 14.78 19.26
CA ALA A 10 -14.16 15.62 19.30
C ALA A 10 -14.30 16.89 18.43
N GLY A 11 -14.96 16.78 17.28
CA GLY A 11 -15.29 17.91 16.41
C GLY A 11 -16.25 18.91 17.07
N ILE A 12 -17.33 18.40 17.69
CA ILE A 12 -18.30 19.23 18.43
C ILE A 12 -17.61 19.96 19.61
N LEU A 13 -16.72 19.27 20.32
CA LEU A 13 -15.93 19.83 21.43
C LEU A 13 -14.79 20.75 20.96
N ARG A 14 -14.64 21.00 19.66
CA ARG A 14 -13.57 21.81 19.05
C ARG A 14 -12.15 21.35 19.45
N ALA A 15 -11.98 20.06 19.69
CA ALA A 15 -10.70 19.46 20.05
C ALA A 15 -9.65 19.56 18.92
N GLY A 16 -10.03 19.98 17.71
CA GLY A 16 -9.10 20.27 16.61
C GLY A 16 -8.00 21.28 16.98
N ARG A 17 -8.25 22.20 17.93
CA ARG A 17 -7.21 23.11 18.43
C ARG A 17 -6.08 22.35 19.14
N LEU A 18 -6.38 21.25 19.82
CA LEU A 18 -5.36 20.41 20.48
C LEU A 18 -4.43 19.75 19.45
N VAL A 19 -4.97 19.35 18.31
CA VAL A 19 -4.19 18.74 17.22
C VAL A 19 -3.19 19.73 16.60
N SER A 20 -3.50 21.03 16.62
CA SER A 20 -2.56 22.06 16.14
C SER A 20 -1.29 22.21 16.99
N PHE A 21 -1.26 21.67 18.21
CA PHE A 21 -0.06 21.61 19.05
C PHE A 21 0.83 20.40 18.76
N VAL A 22 0.42 19.50 17.85
CA VAL A 22 1.24 18.37 17.45
C VAL A 22 2.40 18.89 16.59
N PRO A 23 3.66 18.65 16.98
CA PRO A 23 4.80 19.08 16.18
C PRO A 23 4.78 18.44 14.79
N THR A 24 5.09 19.22 13.75
CA THR A 24 5.17 18.72 12.36
C THR A 24 6.09 17.51 12.25
N ALA A 25 7.20 17.49 13.01
CA ALA A 25 8.13 16.36 13.05
C ALA A 25 7.45 15.03 13.43
N VAL A 26 6.48 15.05 14.34
CA VAL A 26 5.74 13.85 14.78
C VAL A 26 4.78 13.39 13.69
N THR A 27 4.05 14.30 13.07
CA THR A 27 3.12 13.98 11.97
C THR A 27 3.88 13.42 10.78
N THR A 28 5.01 14.01 10.40
CA THR A 28 5.87 13.49 9.34
C THR A 28 6.39 12.10 9.68
N GLY A 29 6.94 11.89 10.90
CA GLY A 29 7.41 10.58 11.34
C GLY A 29 6.31 9.52 11.32
N PHE A 30 5.10 9.87 11.76
CA PHE A 30 3.95 8.98 11.72
C PHE A 30 3.53 8.61 10.29
N VAL A 31 3.41 9.59 9.40
CA VAL A 31 3.05 9.35 7.98
C VAL A 31 4.11 8.49 7.29
N THR A 32 5.40 8.74 7.53
CA THR A 32 6.49 7.90 7.02
C THR A 32 6.40 6.47 7.54
N ALA A 33 6.16 6.29 8.85
CA ALA A 33 6.02 4.95 9.44
C ALA A 33 4.81 4.19 8.87
N VAL A 34 3.66 4.87 8.70
CA VAL A 34 2.48 4.30 8.04
C VAL A 34 2.79 3.92 6.60
N GLY A 35 3.51 4.78 5.85
CA GLY A 35 3.94 4.49 4.48
C GLY A 35 4.83 3.25 4.39
N VAL A 36 5.83 3.13 5.26
CA VAL A 36 6.69 1.94 5.35
C VAL A 36 5.86 0.69 5.68
N ASN A 37 4.93 0.78 6.64
CA ASN A 37 4.07 -0.35 6.99
C ASN A 37 3.15 -0.79 5.84
N ILE A 38 2.65 0.16 5.03
CA ILE A 38 1.89 -0.15 3.81
C ILE A 38 2.77 -0.90 2.80
N VAL A 39 3.98 -0.41 2.52
CA VAL A 39 4.91 -1.06 1.57
C VAL A 39 5.26 -2.48 2.02
N LEU A 40 5.66 -2.65 3.28
CA LEU A 40 5.93 -3.97 3.86
C LEU A 40 4.69 -4.88 3.84
N GLY A 41 3.50 -4.29 3.97
CA GLY A 41 2.23 -5.00 3.94
C GLY A 41 1.86 -5.58 2.58
N GLN A 42 2.33 -4.97 1.49
CA GLN A 42 2.06 -5.38 0.11
C GLN A 42 3.11 -6.35 -0.46
N LEU A 43 4.26 -6.51 0.20
CA LEU A 43 5.38 -7.29 -0.32
C LEU A 43 5.03 -8.76 -0.60
N SER A 44 4.19 -9.37 0.24
CA SER A 44 3.70 -10.75 0.06
C SER A 44 2.75 -10.89 -1.15
N ASN A 45 1.85 -9.92 -1.35
CA ASN A 45 0.99 -9.88 -2.54
C ASN A 45 1.82 -9.66 -3.82
N PHE A 46 2.86 -8.83 -3.74
CA PHE A 46 3.72 -8.50 -4.89
C PHE A 46 4.60 -9.67 -5.34
N THR A 47 5.04 -10.50 -4.40
CA THR A 47 5.93 -11.65 -4.66
C THR A 47 5.18 -12.96 -4.90
N GLY A 48 3.87 -12.98 -4.63
CA GLY A 48 3.03 -14.18 -4.72
C GLY A 48 3.39 -15.28 -3.72
N PHE A 49 4.22 -14.96 -2.72
CA PHE A 49 4.63 -15.88 -1.67
C PHE A 49 3.88 -15.57 -0.38
N ASP A 50 3.24 -16.59 0.21
CA ASP A 50 2.47 -16.45 1.45
C ASP A 50 3.43 -16.47 2.66
N ALA A 51 4.00 -15.30 2.95
CA ALA A 51 4.94 -15.13 4.05
C ALA A 51 4.24 -15.30 5.40
N GLN A 52 4.72 -16.26 6.20
CA GLN A 52 4.18 -16.55 7.52
C GLN A 52 4.97 -15.80 8.60
N GLY A 53 4.26 -15.27 9.60
CA GLY A 53 4.92 -14.59 10.72
C GLY A 53 3.98 -13.70 11.53
N PRO A 54 4.33 -13.44 12.81
CA PRO A 54 3.49 -12.70 13.75
C PRO A 54 3.43 -11.19 13.43
N ASN A 55 4.47 -10.63 12.81
CA ASN A 55 4.59 -9.21 12.51
C ASN A 55 5.10 -8.97 11.09
N ARG A 56 4.78 -7.79 10.53
CA ARG A 56 5.15 -7.39 9.16
C ARG A 56 6.66 -7.49 8.89
N ILE A 57 7.49 -7.12 9.86
CA ILE A 57 8.96 -7.20 9.75
C ILE A 57 9.42 -8.65 9.61
N VAL A 58 8.86 -9.56 10.42
CA VAL A 58 9.21 -10.99 10.38
C VAL A 58 8.78 -11.60 9.05
N LYS A 59 7.59 -11.25 8.55
CA LYS A 59 7.13 -11.65 7.22
C LYS A 59 8.05 -11.17 6.11
N THR A 60 8.57 -9.94 6.19
CA THR A 60 9.51 -9.41 5.19
C THR A 60 10.85 -10.15 5.21
N VAL A 61 11.37 -10.47 6.40
CA VAL A 61 12.60 -11.27 6.54
C VAL A 61 12.39 -12.67 5.97
N ASP A 62 11.28 -13.32 6.31
CA ASP A 62 10.92 -14.64 5.77
C ASP A 62 10.83 -14.64 4.23
N LEU A 63 10.25 -13.58 3.67
CA LEU A 63 10.18 -13.34 2.23
C LEU A 63 11.54 -13.23 1.56
N LEU A 64 12.48 -12.52 2.20
CA LEU A 64 13.86 -12.32 1.73
C LEU A 64 14.71 -13.57 1.87
N LEU A 65 14.37 -14.48 2.78
CA LEU A 65 15.05 -15.77 2.91
C LEU A 65 14.52 -16.79 1.90
N HIS A 66 13.26 -16.68 1.48
CA HIS A 66 12.60 -17.59 0.52
C HIS A 66 12.45 -16.98 -0.88
N VAL A 67 13.44 -16.19 -1.33
CA VAL A 67 13.49 -15.60 -2.69
C VAL A 67 13.31 -16.63 -3.83
N PRO A 68 13.85 -17.86 -3.75
CA PRO A 68 13.67 -18.86 -4.81
C PRO A 68 12.22 -19.36 -4.96
N GLN A 69 11.36 -19.17 -3.96
CA GLN A 69 9.97 -19.62 -3.97
C GLN A 69 9.00 -18.52 -4.45
N TRP A 70 9.52 -17.38 -4.88
CA TRP A 70 8.68 -16.31 -5.43
C TRP A 70 8.00 -16.77 -6.71
N ASN A 71 6.73 -16.39 -6.84
CA ASN A 71 6.02 -16.61 -8.09
C ASN A 71 6.49 -15.55 -9.10
N LEU A 72 7.33 -15.98 -10.05
CA LEU A 72 7.89 -15.08 -11.08
C LEU A 72 6.80 -14.35 -11.86
N ALA A 73 5.65 -14.99 -12.11
CA ALA A 73 4.54 -14.39 -12.82
C ALA A 73 3.88 -13.28 -11.99
N ALA A 74 3.67 -13.50 -10.69
CA ALA A 74 3.15 -12.48 -9.78
C ALA A 74 4.07 -11.25 -9.70
N VAL A 75 5.38 -11.48 -9.62
CA VAL A 75 6.40 -10.41 -9.60
C VAL A 75 6.39 -9.61 -10.90
N ILE A 76 6.29 -10.27 -12.06
CA ILE A 76 6.23 -9.59 -13.37
C ILE A 76 4.97 -8.74 -13.49
N VAL A 77 3.79 -9.29 -13.13
CA VAL A 77 2.52 -8.55 -13.17
C VAL A 77 2.56 -7.36 -12.20
N GLY A 78 3.09 -7.57 -11.00
CA GLY A 78 3.31 -6.50 -10.02
C GLY A 78 4.22 -5.39 -10.58
N ALA A 79 5.35 -5.76 -11.17
CA ALA A 79 6.31 -4.81 -11.75
C ALA A 79 5.70 -4.00 -12.90
N ILE A 80 4.94 -4.67 -13.80
CA ILE A 80 4.21 -4.00 -14.89
C ILE A 80 3.18 -3.03 -14.32
N THR A 81 2.43 -3.42 -13.28
CA THR A 81 1.42 -2.57 -12.66
C THR A 81 2.05 -1.31 -12.07
N VAL A 82 3.16 -1.45 -11.34
CA VAL A 82 3.91 -0.30 -10.80
C VAL A 82 4.45 0.59 -11.92
N LEU A 83 5.01 0.00 -12.98
CA LEU A 83 5.54 0.74 -14.12
C LEU A 83 4.44 1.56 -14.81
N VAL A 84 3.27 0.96 -15.05
CA VAL A 84 2.11 1.65 -15.62
C VAL A 84 1.66 2.80 -14.73
N ILE A 85 1.55 2.58 -13.41
CA ILE A 85 1.17 3.63 -12.45
C ILE A 85 2.15 4.80 -12.52
N LEU A 86 3.47 4.55 -12.51
CA LEU A 86 4.49 5.59 -12.55
C LEU A 86 4.51 6.34 -13.89
N LEU A 87 4.31 5.65 -15.01
CA LEU A 87 4.21 6.27 -16.34
C LEU A 87 2.96 7.12 -16.51
N LEU A 88 1.85 6.75 -15.86
CA LEU A 88 0.59 7.49 -15.91
C LEU A 88 0.51 8.62 -14.88
N GLN A 89 1.31 8.57 -13.81
CA GLN A 89 1.34 9.57 -12.74
C GLN A 89 1.57 11.02 -13.22
N PRO A 90 2.46 11.32 -14.20
CA PRO A 90 2.64 12.68 -14.71
C PRO A 90 1.54 13.14 -15.69
N THR A 91 0.56 12.30 -16.03
CA THR A 91 -0.50 12.63 -16.98
C THR A 91 -1.75 13.18 -16.29
N PRO A 92 -2.56 14.04 -16.95
CA PRO A 92 -3.81 14.58 -16.38
C PRO A 92 -4.89 13.52 -16.12
N ILE A 93 -4.64 12.25 -16.46
CA ILE A 93 -5.52 11.10 -16.28
C ILE A 93 -5.27 10.43 -14.90
N ALA A 94 -4.41 10.97 -14.05
CA ALA A 94 -4.06 10.40 -12.75
C ALA A 94 -5.25 10.09 -11.82
N SER A 95 -6.37 10.81 -11.94
CA SER A 95 -7.61 10.51 -11.18
C SER A 95 -8.31 9.23 -11.64
N LEU A 96 -8.12 8.81 -12.90
CA LEU A 96 -8.60 7.56 -13.49
C LEU A 96 -7.49 6.49 -13.61
N GLY A 97 -6.24 6.85 -13.32
CA GLY A 97 -5.08 5.98 -13.53
C GLY A 97 -5.10 4.70 -12.71
N LEU A 98 -5.74 4.72 -11.53
CA LEU A 98 -5.95 3.53 -10.70
C LEU A 98 -6.94 2.56 -11.38
N VAL A 99 -7.99 3.08 -12.01
CA VAL A 99 -8.96 2.27 -12.77
C VAL A 99 -8.31 1.67 -14.02
N VAL A 100 -7.54 2.48 -14.76
CA VAL A 100 -6.81 2.01 -15.97
C VAL A 100 -5.77 0.95 -15.60
N ALA A 101 -5.02 1.13 -14.51
CA ALA A 101 -4.06 0.14 -14.04
C ALA A 101 -4.72 -1.18 -13.66
N VAL A 102 -5.90 -1.14 -13.03
CA VAL A 102 -6.68 -2.35 -12.70
C VAL A 102 -7.21 -3.05 -13.95
N VAL A 103 -7.69 -2.30 -14.95
CA VAL A 103 -8.20 -2.88 -16.21
C VAL A 103 -7.08 -3.51 -17.03
N VAL A 104 -5.94 -2.82 -17.16
CA VAL A 104 -4.78 -3.33 -17.88
C VAL A 104 -4.14 -4.51 -17.14
N GLY A 105 -4.01 -4.42 -15.82
CA GLY A 105 -3.50 -5.50 -14.98
C GLY A 105 -4.38 -6.76 -15.04
N SER A 106 -5.70 -6.59 -14.95
CA SER A 106 -6.66 -7.69 -15.11
C SER A 106 -6.61 -8.31 -16.50
N GLY A 107 -6.47 -7.49 -17.56
CA GLY A 107 -6.34 -7.97 -18.93
C GLY A 107 -5.05 -8.75 -19.18
N ALA A 108 -3.93 -8.30 -18.61
CA ALA A 108 -2.65 -9.00 -18.69
C ALA A 108 -2.66 -10.33 -17.91
N ALA A 109 -3.29 -10.37 -16.74
CA ALA A 109 -3.47 -11.61 -15.97
C ALA A 109 -4.32 -12.64 -16.73
N ALA A 110 -5.43 -12.21 -17.34
CA ALA A 110 -6.30 -13.07 -18.13
C ALA A 110 -5.64 -13.61 -19.41
N LEU A 111 -4.74 -12.84 -20.05
CA LEU A 111 -3.98 -13.28 -21.22
C LEU A 111 -2.85 -14.25 -20.89
N LEU A 112 -2.42 -14.32 -19.62
CA LEU A 112 -1.36 -15.19 -19.13
C LEU A 112 -1.88 -16.48 -18.46
N ASP A 113 -3.20 -16.75 -18.53
CA ASP A 113 -3.86 -17.91 -17.88
C ASP A 113 -3.47 -18.09 -16.40
N LEU A 114 -3.48 -16.96 -15.66
CA LEU A 114 -3.33 -16.91 -14.20
C LEU A 114 -4.68 -16.84 -13.50
#